data_AF-A0A2D5IP71-F1
#
_entry.id   AF-A0A2D5IP71-F1
#
_cell.length_a   1.000
_cell.length_b   1.000
_cell.length_c   1.000
_cell.angle_alpha   90.00
_cell.angle_beta   90.00
_cell.angle_gamma   90.00
#
_symmetry.space_group_name_H-M   'P 1'
#
loop_
_entity.id
_entity.type
_entity.pdbx_description
1 polymer ?
#
loop_
_entity_poly.entity_id
_entity_poly.type
_entity_poly.pdbx_seq_one_letter_code
_entity_poly.pdbx_strand_id
1 'polypeptide(L)'
;MSSNEDIGSIFEEMATLLELTGANGFRVNAHTKVARVVEGLSSDLAEVARGEKGLAELQKIDGIGKSSAEKIVAFVATGTVPELEDLRSEVPDGLRTVMQVPGLGPKTVRRFWQEASVESLADLEAALDDGRLEALPRMGRKTLDNIRASIDFMKSAGDRRRLGDAMPLAERVVAVMEAVPGMRRVAWAGSLRRGQETIGDVDILVSTDDPEAASTAFREQPGVSRVLVAGETKSSVRLEEGIQVDLRVVPEEVWGATLMYFTGSKDHNVALRERAIARGLRLNEYGLFPEDDEATPPQQRGIAPVAASTEAEIYEALDLPWIPPELRVDRDEFDRPIPGDLVTVEAIRAELHSHTIASDGKLSIDELAAAAMAGGREILAITDHSRSSAQANGLDVDRLRRHADAIREADARIDGIRLLAGSEVDIHADGSLDYEDDVLAMLDVVVASPHASLRQEPAVATARLCAAARHPLVSIIGHPTGRIIGSRKGLEPDIEAVIAAAIEGGTALEINSNPLRLDLRDIHVRAAVEAGCLISINTDAHRAEHLEFIRYGVLTGRRGRLEAEGCINTWAPDRLLAWLARNR
;
A
#
# COMPACT_ATOMS: atom_id res chain seq x y z
N MET A 1 18.93 -0.29 -19.08
CA MET A 1 19.78 -1.47 -18.84
C MET A 1 18.80 -2.61 -18.63
N SER A 2 18.92 -3.70 -19.40
CA SER A 2 18.09 -4.89 -19.18
C SER A 2 18.72 -5.71 -18.05
N SER A 3 17.97 -6.02 -17.00
CA SER A 3 18.44 -6.89 -15.92
C SER A 3 18.41 -8.37 -16.35
N ASN A 4 19.07 -9.25 -15.58
CA ASN A 4 18.89 -10.70 -15.78
C ASN A 4 17.42 -11.11 -15.58
N GLU A 5 16.67 -10.43 -14.72
CA GLU A 5 15.24 -10.66 -14.52
C GLU A 5 14.43 -10.31 -15.78
N ASP A 6 14.77 -9.20 -16.47
CA ASP A 6 14.15 -8.83 -17.74
C ASP A 6 14.43 -9.89 -18.81
N ILE A 7 15.66 -10.41 -18.85
CA ILE A 7 16.06 -11.48 -19.78
C ILE A 7 15.36 -12.80 -19.40
N GLY A 8 15.21 -13.12 -18.11
CA GLY A 8 14.47 -14.31 -17.66
C GLY A 8 13.01 -14.26 -18.08
N SER A 9 12.38 -13.10 -17.87
CA SER A 9 10.97 -12.84 -18.18
C SER A 9 10.65 -13.05 -19.66
N ILE A 10 11.53 -12.67 -20.59
CA ILE A 10 11.28 -12.93 -22.01
C ILE A 10 11.25 -14.43 -22.32
N PHE A 11 12.10 -15.24 -21.69
CA PHE A 11 12.15 -16.68 -21.93
C PHE A 11 10.96 -17.40 -21.28
N GLU A 12 10.51 -16.91 -20.13
CA GLU A 12 9.29 -17.39 -19.48
C GLU A 12 8.04 -17.08 -20.32
N GLU A 13 7.95 -15.86 -20.87
CA GLU A 13 6.86 -15.46 -21.76
C GLU A 13 6.88 -16.29 -23.06
N MET A 14 8.04 -16.47 -23.68
CA MET A 14 8.17 -17.33 -24.87
C MET A 14 7.74 -18.77 -24.59
N ALA A 15 8.15 -19.36 -23.46
CA ALA A 15 7.76 -20.72 -23.09
C ALA A 15 6.23 -20.83 -22.94
N THR A 16 5.63 -19.84 -22.29
CA THR A 16 4.18 -19.72 -22.09
C THR A 16 3.42 -19.62 -23.42
N LEU A 17 3.84 -18.73 -24.31
CA LEU A 17 3.18 -18.53 -25.61
C LEU A 17 3.35 -19.76 -26.51
N LEU A 18 4.52 -20.40 -26.51
CA LEU A 18 4.75 -21.66 -27.22
C LEU A 18 3.84 -22.78 -26.71
N GLU A 19 3.60 -22.85 -25.40
CA GLU A 19 2.68 -23.84 -24.84
C GLU A 19 1.21 -23.54 -25.23
N LEU A 20 0.82 -22.26 -25.29
CA LEU A 20 -0.49 -21.82 -25.75
C LEU A 20 -0.73 -22.11 -27.25
N THR A 21 0.26 -21.90 -28.11
CA THR A 21 0.15 -22.20 -29.55
C THR A 21 0.26 -23.70 -29.84
N GLY A 22 0.64 -24.51 -28.85
CA GLY A 22 0.73 -25.96 -28.97
C GLY A 22 2.04 -26.45 -29.60
N ALA A 23 3.11 -25.67 -29.46
CA ALA A 23 4.44 -26.08 -29.88
C ALA A 23 4.91 -27.34 -29.13
N ASN A 24 5.89 -28.04 -29.70
CA ASN A 24 6.46 -29.24 -29.09
C ASN A 24 7.05 -28.94 -27.71
N GLY A 25 6.77 -29.79 -26.71
CA GLY A 25 7.28 -29.68 -25.35
C GLY A 25 8.81 -29.59 -25.23
N PHE A 26 9.57 -30.08 -26.22
CA PHE A 26 11.01 -29.84 -26.28
C PHE A 26 11.36 -28.35 -26.37
N ARG A 27 10.63 -27.57 -27.18
CA ARG A 27 10.85 -26.12 -27.33
C ARG A 27 10.42 -25.38 -26.07
N VAL A 28 9.25 -25.71 -25.53
CA VAL A 28 8.76 -25.12 -24.26
C VAL A 28 9.80 -25.33 -23.15
N ASN A 29 10.24 -26.58 -22.94
CA ASN A 29 11.22 -26.91 -21.91
C ASN A 29 12.58 -26.23 -22.15
N ALA A 30 12.98 -26.01 -23.40
CA ALA A 30 14.21 -25.30 -23.72
C ALA A 30 14.15 -23.84 -23.23
N HIS A 31 13.05 -23.13 -23.48
CA HIS A 31 12.88 -21.75 -23.01
C HIS A 31 12.71 -21.69 -21.47
N THR A 32 11.92 -22.59 -20.87
CA THR A 32 11.79 -22.68 -19.40
C THR A 32 13.13 -22.96 -18.71
N LYS A 33 13.97 -23.83 -19.30
CA LYS A 33 15.30 -24.12 -18.76
C LYS A 33 16.19 -22.88 -18.83
N VAL A 34 16.14 -22.13 -19.92
CA VAL A 34 16.93 -20.90 -20.09
C VAL A 34 16.49 -19.82 -19.10
N ALA A 35 15.18 -19.61 -18.91
CA ALA A 35 14.67 -18.64 -17.92
C ALA A 35 15.24 -18.92 -16.51
N ARG A 36 15.16 -20.16 -16.04
CA ARG A 36 15.70 -20.59 -14.73
C ARG A 36 17.22 -20.42 -14.63
N VAL A 37 17.94 -20.72 -15.72
CA VAL A 37 19.40 -20.54 -15.75
C VAL A 37 19.74 -19.06 -15.66
N VAL A 38 19.03 -18.20 -16.39
CA VAL A 38 19.25 -16.75 -16.39
C VAL A 38 18.96 -16.12 -15.02
N GLU A 39 17.85 -16.49 -14.39
CA GLU A 39 17.46 -16.01 -13.05
C GLU A 39 18.46 -16.41 -11.96
N GLY A 40 19.07 -17.60 -12.08
CA GLY A 40 20.03 -18.10 -11.11
C GLY A 40 21.45 -17.54 -11.25
N LEU A 41 21.71 -16.66 -12.22
CA LEU A 41 23.05 -16.13 -12.48
C LEU A 41 23.26 -14.77 -11.78
N SER A 42 24.35 -14.68 -11.02
CA SER A 42 24.82 -13.45 -10.38
C SER A 42 25.59 -12.52 -11.32
N SER A 43 26.00 -13.00 -12.50
CA SER A 43 26.70 -12.21 -13.52
C SER A 43 25.73 -11.44 -14.41
N ASP A 44 25.96 -10.15 -14.64
CA ASP A 44 25.16 -9.33 -15.56
C ASP A 44 25.29 -9.82 -17.01
N LEU A 45 24.24 -10.50 -17.51
CA LEU A 45 24.22 -11.02 -18.87
C LEU A 45 24.11 -9.93 -19.93
N ALA A 46 23.57 -8.75 -19.59
CA ALA A 46 23.52 -7.62 -20.50
C ALA A 46 24.91 -7.00 -20.70
N GLU A 47 25.78 -7.03 -19.68
CA GLU A 47 27.20 -6.69 -19.84
C GLU A 47 27.92 -7.73 -20.70
N VAL A 48 27.75 -9.02 -20.41
CA VAL A 48 28.35 -10.11 -21.20
C VAL A 48 27.91 -10.03 -22.66
N ALA A 49 26.62 -9.82 -22.93
CA ALA A 49 26.05 -9.73 -24.27
C ALA A 49 26.61 -8.55 -25.09
N ARG A 50 26.95 -7.42 -24.44
CA ARG A 50 27.49 -6.21 -25.09
C ARG A 50 28.97 -6.30 -25.46
N GLY A 51 29.71 -7.27 -24.90
CA GLY A 51 31.13 -7.47 -25.22
C GLY A 51 31.36 -7.92 -26.66
N GLU A 52 32.56 -7.67 -27.21
CA GLU A 52 32.95 -8.06 -28.58
C GLU A 52 32.82 -9.56 -28.87
N LYS A 53 32.80 -10.40 -27.82
CA LYS A 53 32.61 -11.86 -27.89
C LYS A 53 31.34 -12.33 -27.17
N GLY A 54 30.38 -11.44 -26.90
CA GLY A 54 29.24 -11.72 -26.02
C GLY A 54 28.46 -12.97 -26.39
N LEU A 55 28.20 -13.18 -27.69
CA LEU A 55 27.52 -14.39 -28.17
C LEU A 55 28.27 -15.69 -27.85
N ALA A 56 29.61 -15.68 -27.92
CA ALA A 56 30.44 -16.84 -27.64
C ALA A 56 30.61 -17.07 -26.13
N GLU A 57 30.65 -16.00 -25.33
CA GLU A 57 30.71 -16.10 -23.87
C GLU A 57 29.39 -16.59 -23.27
N LEU A 58 28.24 -16.10 -23.76
CA LEU A 58 26.93 -16.59 -23.35
C LEU A 58 26.75 -18.09 -23.60
N GLN A 59 27.29 -18.61 -24.72
CA GLN A 59 27.22 -20.04 -25.06
C GLN A 59 28.07 -20.94 -24.17
N LYS A 60 28.98 -20.38 -23.36
CA LYS A 60 29.74 -21.16 -22.38
C LYS A 60 28.95 -21.42 -21.10
N ILE A 61 27.84 -20.70 -20.90
CA ILE A 61 26.98 -20.85 -19.73
C ILE A 61 26.17 -22.13 -19.91
N ASP A 62 26.29 -23.06 -18.97
CA ASP A 62 25.55 -24.33 -19.03
C ASP A 62 24.04 -24.07 -19.05
N GLY A 63 23.37 -24.60 -20.06
CA GLY A 63 21.95 -24.35 -20.31
C GLY A 63 21.63 -23.23 -21.31
N ILE A 64 22.60 -22.41 -21.73
CA ILE A 64 22.42 -21.39 -22.78
C ILE A 64 23.06 -21.87 -24.08
N GLY A 65 22.21 -22.35 -25.00
CA GLY A 65 22.63 -22.73 -26.35
C GLY A 65 22.71 -21.54 -27.31
N LYS A 66 23.22 -21.78 -28.52
CA LYS A 66 23.37 -20.76 -29.59
C LYS A 66 22.11 -19.92 -29.82
N SER A 67 20.94 -20.57 -29.96
CA SER A 67 19.68 -19.87 -30.23
C SER A 67 19.23 -18.97 -29.07
N SER A 68 19.46 -19.40 -27.83
CA SER A 68 19.14 -18.61 -26.64
C SER A 68 20.10 -17.43 -26.51
N ALA A 69 21.39 -17.64 -26.77
CA ALA A 69 22.39 -16.58 -26.76
C ALA A 69 22.09 -15.49 -27.82
N GLU A 70 21.66 -15.89 -29.03
CA GLU A 70 21.23 -14.95 -30.08
C GLU A 70 20.03 -14.08 -29.63
N LYS A 71 19.07 -14.67 -28.92
CA LYS A 71 17.91 -13.95 -28.37
C LYS A 71 18.28 -12.98 -27.24
N ILE A 72 19.19 -13.38 -26.35
CA ILE A 72 19.70 -12.51 -25.29
C ILE A 72 20.40 -11.29 -25.90
N VAL A 73 21.27 -11.51 -26.90
CA VAL A 73 21.96 -10.43 -27.61
C VAL A 73 20.96 -9.50 -28.31
N ALA A 74 19.96 -10.05 -28.99
CA ALA A 74 18.93 -9.25 -29.64
C ALA A 74 18.16 -8.38 -28.64
N PHE A 75 17.68 -8.97 -27.54
CA PHE A 75 16.94 -8.25 -26.51
C PHE A 75 17.76 -7.13 -25.86
N VAL A 76 19.03 -7.38 -25.54
CA VAL A 76 19.92 -6.37 -24.95
C VAL A 76 20.21 -5.23 -25.93
N ALA A 77 20.27 -5.52 -27.24
CA ALA A 77 20.56 -4.53 -28.27
C ALA A 77 19.34 -3.68 -28.66
N THR A 78 18.16 -4.29 -28.79
CA THR A 78 16.98 -3.64 -29.38
C THR A 78 15.78 -3.54 -28.44
N GLY A 79 15.86 -4.13 -27.24
CA GLY A 79 14.72 -4.27 -26.32
C GLY A 79 13.67 -5.28 -26.78
N THR A 80 13.90 -6.00 -27.88
CA THR A 80 12.92 -6.86 -28.53
C THR A 80 13.53 -8.17 -29.01
N VAL A 81 12.71 -9.22 -29.09
CA VAL A 81 13.08 -10.51 -29.68
C VAL A 81 12.08 -10.83 -30.79
N PRO A 82 12.49 -10.90 -32.07
CA PRO A 82 11.56 -11.11 -33.18
C PRO A 82 10.63 -12.32 -33.01
N GLU A 83 11.16 -13.46 -32.55
CA GLU A 83 10.34 -14.66 -32.30
C GLU A 83 9.30 -14.45 -31.19
N LEU A 84 9.58 -13.62 -30.19
CA LEU A 84 8.61 -13.29 -29.14
C LEU A 84 7.50 -12.39 -29.69
N GLU A 85 7.83 -11.42 -30.54
CA GLU A 85 6.84 -10.55 -31.19
C GLU A 85 5.92 -11.34 -32.14
N ASP A 86 6.50 -12.29 -32.90
CA ASP A 86 5.72 -13.21 -33.73
C ASP A 86 4.75 -14.04 -32.88
N LEU A 87 5.24 -14.64 -31.78
CA LEU A 87 4.41 -15.42 -30.85
C LEU A 87 3.30 -14.57 -30.19
N ARG A 88 3.58 -13.30 -29.86
CA ARG A 88 2.58 -12.37 -29.33
C ARG A 88 1.48 -12.07 -30.35
N SER A 89 1.82 -12.00 -31.64
CA SER A 89 0.84 -11.75 -32.70
C SER A 89 -0.08 -12.95 -32.99
N GLU A 90 0.33 -14.17 -32.63
CA GLU A 90 -0.45 -15.40 -32.82
C GLU A 90 -1.49 -15.65 -31.71
N VAL A 91 -1.37 -14.98 -30.56
CA VAL A 91 -2.20 -15.22 -29.38
C VAL A 91 -3.08 -14.00 -29.11
N PRO A 92 -4.43 -14.15 -29.03
CA PRO A 92 -5.31 -13.06 -28.64
C PRO A 92 -4.89 -12.38 -27.34
N ASP A 93 -4.87 -11.04 -27.31
CA ASP A 93 -4.39 -10.27 -26.17
C ASP A 93 -5.13 -10.61 -24.86
N GLY A 94 -6.42 -10.92 -24.95
CA GLY A 94 -7.25 -11.28 -23.81
C GLY A 94 -6.88 -12.60 -23.12
N LEU A 95 -6.16 -13.50 -23.79
CA LEU A 95 -5.73 -14.78 -23.20
C LEU A 95 -4.65 -14.61 -22.14
N ARG A 96 -3.88 -13.53 -22.19
CA ARG A 96 -2.91 -13.19 -21.13
C ARG A 96 -3.62 -12.95 -19.80
N THR A 97 -4.76 -12.26 -19.82
CA THR A 97 -5.60 -12.04 -18.64
C THR A 97 -6.26 -13.34 -18.16
N VAL A 98 -6.68 -14.21 -19.08
CA VAL A 98 -7.23 -15.54 -18.74
C VAL A 98 -6.17 -16.42 -18.05
N MET A 99 -4.91 -16.34 -18.48
CA MET A 99 -3.80 -17.04 -17.87
C MET A 99 -3.47 -16.60 -16.45
N GLN A 100 -3.85 -15.39 -16.05
CA GLN A 100 -3.66 -14.90 -14.70
C GLN A 100 -4.67 -15.47 -13.71
N VAL A 101 -5.72 -16.17 -14.18
CA VAL A 101 -6.70 -16.84 -13.32
C VAL A 101 -6.02 -17.97 -12.53
N PRO A 102 -5.97 -17.87 -11.18
CA PRO A 102 -5.38 -18.91 -10.36
C PRO A 102 -5.97 -20.30 -10.68
N GLY A 103 -5.09 -21.28 -10.89
CA GLY A 103 -5.49 -22.63 -11.27
C GLY A 103 -5.67 -22.88 -12.77
N LEU A 104 -5.55 -21.85 -13.62
CA LEU A 104 -5.49 -22.01 -15.08
C LEU A 104 -4.04 -22.03 -15.59
N GLY A 105 -3.55 -23.21 -15.97
CA GLY A 105 -2.27 -23.36 -16.66
C GLY A 105 -2.41 -23.21 -18.19
N PRO A 106 -1.30 -22.96 -18.92
CA PRO A 106 -1.31 -22.74 -20.38
C PRO A 106 -2.05 -23.82 -21.19
N LYS A 107 -1.90 -25.10 -20.81
CA LYS A 107 -2.61 -26.22 -21.47
C LYS A 107 -4.13 -26.15 -21.35
N THR A 108 -4.62 -25.70 -20.20
CA THR A 108 -6.06 -25.55 -19.93
C THR A 108 -6.60 -24.34 -20.68
N VAL A 109 -5.88 -23.22 -20.64
CA VAL A 109 -6.24 -22.00 -21.39
C VAL A 109 -6.27 -22.26 -22.89
N ARG A 110 -5.27 -22.96 -23.43
CA ARG A 110 -5.26 -23.41 -24.83
C ARG A 110 -6.49 -24.23 -25.18
N ARG A 111 -6.90 -25.16 -24.30
CA ARG A 111 -8.10 -25.97 -24.52
C ARG A 111 -9.35 -25.10 -24.58
N PHE A 112 -9.48 -24.15 -23.65
CA PHE A 112 -10.62 -23.24 -23.64
C PHE A 112 -10.65 -22.37 -24.89
N TRP A 113 -9.49 -21.92 -25.36
CA TRP A 113 -9.39 -21.17 -26.61
C TRP A 113 -9.80 -22.01 -27.83
N GLN A 114 -9.23 -23.21 -27.98
CA GLN A 114 -9.42 -24.02 -29.19
C GLN A 114 -10.76 -24.76 -29.24
N GLU A 115 -11.25 -25.25 -28.10
CA GLU A 115 -12.43 -26.12 -28.03
C GLU A 115 -13.68 -25.38 -27.53
N ALA A 116 -13.50 -24.23 -26.88
CA ALA A 116 -14.58 -23.40 -26.35
C ALA A 116 -14.46 -21.92 -26.72
N SER A 117 -13.67 -21.55 -27.74
CA SER A 117 -13.59 -20.18 -28.28
C SER A 117 -13.45 -19.10 -27.20
N VAL A 118 -12.68 -19.36 -26.14
CA VAL A 118 -12.38 -18.38 -25.10
C VAL A 118 -11.17 -17.57 -25.54
N GLU A 119 -11.33 -16.28 -25.79
CA GLU A 119 -10.24 -15.38 -26.19
C GLU A 119 -10.01 -14.23 -25.18
N SER A 120 -10.93 -14.08 -24.22
CA SER A 120 -10.89 -13.07 -23.17
C SER A 120 -11.47 -13.60 -21.86
N LEU A 121 -11.30 -12.83 -20.78
CA LEU A 121 -11.92 -13.14 -19.49
C LEU A 121 -13.46 -13.15 -19.59
N ALA A 122 -14.04 -12.24 -20.39
CA ALA A 122 -15.49 -12.20 -20.61
C ALA A 122 -16.00 -13.46 -21.33
N ASP A 123 -15.26 -13.97 -22.32
CA ASP A 123 -15.62 -15.20 -23.03
C ASP A 123 -15.54 -16.43 -22.12
N LEU A 124 -14.56 -16.45 -21.20
CA LEU A 124 -14.42 -17.51 -20.21
C LEU A 124 -15.63 -17.56 -19.27
N GLU A 125 -16.12 -16.40 -18.85
CA GLU A 125 -17.31 -16.30 -18.01
C GLU A 125 -18.56 -16.73 -18.75
N ALA A 126 -18.75 -16.24 -19.98
CA ALA A 126 -19.83 -16.71 -20.84
C ALA A 126 -19.79 -18.24 -21.00
N ALA A 127 -18.59 -18.82 -21.15
CA ALA A 127 -18.41 -20.27 -21.25
C ALA A 127 -18.71 -21.05 -19.96
N LEU A 128 -18.51 -20.43 -18.81
CA LEU A 128 -18.89 -20.99 -17.52
C LEU A 128 -20.40 -20.92 -17.32
N ASP A 129 -21.05 -19.86 -17.79
CA ASP A 129 -22.47 -19.59 -17.58
C ASP A 129 -23.37 -20.38 -18.55
N ASP A 130 -22.96 -20.53 -19.81
CA ASP A 130 -23.69 -21.32 -20.79
C ASP A 130 -23.38 -22.84 -20.71
N GLY A 131 -22.44 -23.23 -19.84
CA GLY A 131 -22.09 -24.62 -19.54
C GLY A 131 -21.20 -25.31 -20.59
N ARG A 132 -20.71 -24.60 -21.62
CA ARG A 132 -19.91 -25.23 -22.69
C ARG A 132 -18.57 -25.80 -22.22
N LEU A 133 -18.04 -25.33 -21.09
CA LEU A 133 -16.83 -25.91 -20.49
C LEU A 133 -17.06 -27.26 -19.79
N GLU A 134 -18.30 -27.61 -19.43
CA GLU A 134 -18.62 -28.89 -18.77
C GLU A 134 -18.36 -30.10 -19.67
N ALA A 135 -18.43 -29.91 -20.99
CA ALA A 135 -18.16 -30.95 -21.99
C ALA A 135 -16.66 -31.25 -22.15
N LEU A 136 -15.76 -30.44 -21.58
CA LEU A 136 -14.33 -30.56 -21.80
C LEU A 136 -13.67 -31.58 -20.85
N PRO A 137 -12.65 -32.33 -21.30
CA PRO A 137 -11.95 -33.29 -20.44
C PRO A 137 -11.39 -32.64 -19.17
N ARG A 138 -11.57 -33.29 -18.01
CA ARG A 138 -11.10 -32.84 -16.68
C ARG A 138 -11.76 -31.55 -16.15
N MET A 139 -12.82 -31.06 -16.80
CA MET A 139 -13.62 -29.91 -16.36
C MET A 139 -14.87 -30.35 -15.59
N GLY A 140 -14.65 -31.11 -14.51
CA GLY A 140 -15.73 -31.49 -13.60
C GLY A 140 -16.26 -30.28 -12.82
N ARG A 141 -17.46 -30.43 -12.24
CA ARG A 141 -18.18 -29.35 -11.53
C ARG A 141 -17.31 -28.59 -10.52
N LYS A 142 -16.57 -29.31 -9.66
CA LYS A 142 -15.65 -28.74 -8.67
C LYS A 142 -14.55 -27.87 -9.29
N THR A 143 -14.01 -28.28 -10.43
CA THR A 143 -12.97 -27.51 -11.14
C THR A 143 -13.55 -26.22 -11.71
N LEU A 144 -14.74 -26.29 -12.31
CA LEU A 144 -15.42 -25.12 -12.89
C LEU A 144 -15.88 -24.13 -11.80
N ASP A 145 -16.38 -24.64 -10.66
CA ASP A 145 -16.72 -23.82 -9.50
C ASP A 145 -15.47 -23.10 -8.94
N ASN A 146 -14.33 -23.78 -8.88
CA ASN A 146 -13.06 -23.16 -8.48
C ASN A 146 -12.57 -22.10 -9.46
N ILE A 147 -12.72 -22.33 -10.77
CA ILE A 147 -12.37 -21.33 -11.81
C ILE A 147 -13.29 -20.13 -11.68
N ARG A 148 -14.60 -20.33 -11.51
CA ARG A 148 -15.59 -19.26 -11.28
C ARG A 148 -15.25 -18.45 -10.03
N ALA A 149 -14.95 -19.11 -8.91
CA ALA A 149 -14.50 -18.45 -7.68
C ALA A 149 -13.18 -17.68 -7.87
N SER A 150 -12.27 -18.17 -8.71
CA SER A 150 -10.99 -17.52 -9.00
C SER A 150 -11.18 -16.28 -9.90
N ILE A 151 -12.13 -16.33 -10.85
CA ILE A 151 -12.52 -15.16 -11.65
C ILE A 151 -13.21 -14.13 -10.76
N ASP A 152 -14.15 -14.55 -9.91
CA ASP A 152 -14.83 -13.68 -8.94
C ASP A 152 -13.80 -13.03 -8.00
N PHE A 153 -12.80 -13.79 -7.53
CA PHE A 153 -11.69 -13.30 -6.73
C PHE A 153 -10.83 -12.30 -7.49
N MET A 154 -10.48 -12.56 -8.75
CA MET A 154 -9.72 -11.60 -9.57
C MET A 154 -10.50 -10.32 -9.85
N LYS A 155 -11.82 -10.43 -10.06
CA LYS A 155 -12.71 -9.28 -10.23
C LYS A 155 -12.82 -8.48 -8.94
N SER A 156 -12.95 -9.14 -7.79
CA SER A 156 -12.93 -8.47 -6.49
C SER A 156 -11.55 -7.94 -6.11
N ALA A 157 -10.47 -8.55 -6.61
CA ALA A 157 -9.11 -8.04 -6.47
C ALA A 157 -8.90 -6.73 -7.28
N GLY A 158 -9.77 -6.47 -8.28
CA GLY A 158 -9.89 -5.18 -8.96
C GLY A 158 -10.67 -4.11 -8.17
N ASP A 159 -11.53 -4.51 -7.23
CA ASP A 159 -12.33 -3.61 -6.39
C ASP A 159 -11.62 -3.27 -5.08
N ARG A 160 -10.37 -2.80 -5.16
CA ARG A 160 -9.65 -2.32 -3.98
C ARG A 160 -10.39 -1.10 -3.39
N ARG A 161 -10.66 -1.13 -2.10
CA ARG A 161 -11.30 -0.03 -1.34
C ARG A 161 -10.24 0.86 -0.70
N ARG A 162 -10.51 2.14 -0.48
CA ARG A 162 -9.57 3.00 0.25
C ARG A 162 -9.53 2.57 1.71
N LEU A 163 -8.40 2.80 2.37
CA LEU A 163 -8.24 2.52 3.80
C LEU A 163 -9.37 3.15 4.63
N GLY A 164 -9.73 4.41 4.36
CA GLY A 164 -10.81 5.09 5.08
C GLY A 164 -12.22 4.61 4.75
N ASP A 165 -12.40 3.84 3.68
CA ASP A 165 -13.67 3.18 3.37
C ASP A 165 -13.73 1.81 4.07
N ALA A 166 -12.61 1.07 4.12
CA ALA A 166 -12.55 -0.29 4.68
C ALA A 166 -12.43 -0.33 6.20
N MET A 167 -11.67 0.59 6.82
CA MET A 167 -11.44 0.60 8.27
C MET A 167 -12.74 0.73 9.07
N PRO A 168 -13.66 1.68 8.77
CA PRO A 168 -14.92 1.78 9.51
C PRO A 168 -15.79 0.52 9.36
N LEU A 169 -15.72 -0.19 8.23
CA LEU A 169 -16.44 -1.45 8.04
C LEU A 169 -15.87 -2.54 8.96
N ALA A 170 -14.55 -2.65 9.03
CA ALA A 170 -13.87 -3.58 9.92
C ALA A 170 -14.15 -3.28 11.40
N GLU A 171 -14.10 -2.00 11.79
CA GLU A 171 -14.42 -1.55 13.15
C GLU A 171 -15.84 -1.94 13.56
N ARG A 172 -16.83 -1.78 12.66
CA ARG A 172 -18.20 -2.23 12.92
C ARG A 172 -18.30 -3.74 13.06
N VAL A 173 -17.67 -4.50 12.16
CA VAL A 173 -17.70 -5.97 12.24
C VAL A 173 -17.05 -6.45 13.52
N VAL A 174 -15.88 -5.90 13.89
CA VAL A 174 -15.22 -6.24 15.16
C VAL A 174 -16.10 -5.90 16.35
N ALA A 175 -16.71 -4.72 16.40
CA ALA A 175 -17.61 -4.34 17.50
C ALA A 175 -18.81 -5.28 17.62
N VAL A 176 -19.39 -5.74 16.49
CA VAL A 176 -20.46 -6.75 16.50
C VAL A 176 -19.95 -8.06 17.08
N MET A 177 -18.79 -8.53 16.64
CA MET A 177 -18.21 -9.79 17.10
C MET A 177 -17.85 -9.72 18.59
N GLU A 178 -17.24 -8.64 19.07
CA GLU A 178 -16.91 -8.43 20.49
C GLU A 178 -18.16 -8.42 21.40
N ALA A 179 -19.31 -8.03 20.86
CA ALA A 179 -20.57 -8.06 21.59
C ALA A 179 -21.18 -9.48 21.72
N VAL A 180 -20.66 -10.47 20.99
CA VAL A 180 -21.14 -11.87 21.08
C VAL A 180 -20.59 -12.52 22.35
N PRO A 181 -21.45 -13.09 23.22
CA PRO A 181 -20.99 -13.79 24.42
C PRO A 181 -20.01 -14.92 24.10
N GLY A 182 -18.91 -15.00 24.84
CA GLY A 182 -17.91 -16.06 24.70
C GLY A 182 -16.73 -15.71 23.78
N MET A 183 -16.75 -14.57 23.08
CA MET A 183 -15.56 -14.11 22.35
C MET A 183 -14.46 -13.72 23.33
N ARG A 184 -13.25 -14.27 23.13
CA ARG A 184 -12.05 -13.95 23.91
C ARG A 184 -11.25 -12.84 23.27
N ARG A 185 -11.03 -12.94 21.96
CA ARG A 185 -10.28 -11.97 21.16
C ARG A 185 -10.94 -11.81 19.81
N VAL A 186 -10.93 -10.58 19.32
CA VAL A 186 -11.37 -10.22 17.98
C VAL A 186 -10.37 -9.22 17.42
N ALA A 187 -9.93 -9.40 16.18
CA ALA A 187 -9.03 -8.47 15.52
C ALA A 187 -9.23 -8.52 14.00
N TRP A 188 -8.98 -7.41 13.32
CA TRP A 188 -8.74 -7.43 11.88
C TRP A 188 -7.27 -7.73 11.59
N ALA A 189 -7.01 -8.34 10.44
CA ALA A 189 -5.68 -8.71 9.96
C ALA A 189 -5.45 -8.14 8.54
N GLY A 190 -4.68 -8.85 7.73
CA GLY A 190 -4.49 -8.53 6.31
C GLY A 190 -3.82 -7.19 6.04
N SER A 191 -4.06 -6.70 4.82
CA SER A 191 -3.56 -5.39 4.37
C SER A 191 -4.08 -4.22 5.20
N LEU A 192 -5.25 -4.39 5.83
CA LEU A 192 -5.87 -3.40 6.71
C LEU A 192 -5.03 -3.18 7.97
N ARG A 193 -4.63 -4.26 8.65
CA ARG A 193 -3.76 -4.17 9.84
C ARG A 193 -2.37 -3.60 9.51
N ARG A 194 -1.89 -3.79 8.28
CA ARG A 194 -0.62 -3.20 7.80
C ARG A 194 -0.76 -1.75 7.32
N GLY A 195 -1.96 -1.18 7.37
CA GLY A 195 -2.23 0.21 6.99
C GLY A 195 -2.04 0.52 5.50
N GLN A 196 -2.25 -0.46 4.61
CA GLN A 196 -2.16 -0.17 3.17
C GLN A 196 -3.21 0.86 2.74
N GLU A 197 -2.83 1.77 1.85
CA GLU A 197 -3.70 2.86 1.37
C GLU A 197 -4.98 2.36 0.66
N THR A 198 -4.90 1.15 0.12
CA THR A 198 -6.03 0.44 -0.49
C THR A 198 -6.07 -0.99 0.04
N ILE A 199 -7.26 -1.53 0.21
CA ILE A 199 -7.57 -2.79 0.87
C ILE A 199 -8.34 -3.66 -0.12
N GLY A 200 -8.00 -4.94 -0.21
CA GLY A 200 -8.76 -5.92 -0.97
C GLY A 200 -9.99 -6.36 -0.18
N ASP A 201 -9.92 -7.56 0.37
CA ASP A 201 -10.80 -8.07 1.41
C ASP A 201 -10.38 -7.60 2.81
N VAL A 202 -11.32 -7.71 3.76
CA VAL A 202 -11.07 -7.51 5.19
C VAL A 202 -11.03 -8.88 5.87
N ASP A 203 -9.89 -9.20 6.48
CA ASP A 203 -9.72 -10.40 7.30
C ASP A 203 -10.08 -10.11 8.75
N ILE A 204 -11.01 -10.87 9.33
CA ILE A 204 -11.37 -10.85 10.75
C ILE A 204 -10.99 -12.18 11.39
N LEU A 205 -10.30 -12.09 12.52
CA LEU A 205 -9.90 -13.22 13.35
C LEU A 205 -10.66 -13.17 14.67
N VAL A 206 -11.12 -14.33 15.12
CA VAL A 206 -11.84 -14.50 16.38
C VAL A 206 -11.28 -15.69 17.14
N SER A 207 -11.13 -15.54 18.46
CA SER A 207 -10.95 -16.68 19.36
C SER A 207 -12.14 -16.84 20.29
N THR A 208 -12.65 -18.06 20.40
CA THR A 208 -13.82 -18.44 21.21
C THR A 208 -13.84 -19.95 21.45
N ASP A 209 -14.55 -20.39 22.49
CA ASP A 209 -14.92 -21.81 22.69
C ASP A 209 -16.19 -22.21 21.95
N ASP A 210 -16.91 -21.26 21.36
CA ASP A 210 -18.14 -21.47 20.59
C ASP A 210 -17.99 -20.94 19.15
N PRO A 211 -17.33 -21.70 18.27
CA PRO A 211 -17.10 -21.27 16.89
C PRO A 211 -18.39 -21.11 16.07
N GLU A 212 -19.41 -21.92 16.34
CA GLU A 212 -20.68 -21.83 15.62
C GLU A 212 -21.44 -20.55 15.98
N ALA A 213 -21.43 -20.13 17.26
CA ALA A 213 -21.99 -18.85 17.66
C ALA A 213 -21.28 -17.67 16.98
N ALA A 214 -19.94 -17.68 16.93
CA ALA A 214 -19.17 -16.65 16.23
C ALA A 214 -19.52 -16.61 14.73
N SER A 215 -19.46 -17.76 14.06
CA SER A 215 -19.70 -17.85 12.63
C SER A 215 -21.15 -17.51 12.25
N THR A 216 -22.13 -17.83 13.11
CA THR A 216 -23.52 -17.43 12.92
C THR A 216 -23.69 -15.92 13.07
N ALA A 217 -23.20 -15.33 14.15
CA ALA A 217 -23.28 -13.89 14.39
C ALA A 217 -22.63 -13.09 13.24
N PHE A 218 -21.48 -13.53 12.75
CA PHE A 218 -20.80 -12.92 11.61
C PHE A 218 -21.61 -12.96 10.31
N ARG A 219 -22.32 -14.06 10.03
CA ARG A 219 -23.14 -14.20 8.81
C ARG A 219 -24.45 -13.43 8.88
N GLU A 220 -25.00 -13.26 10.08
CA GLU A 220 -26.31 -12.63 10.32
C GLU A 220 -26.21 -11.16 10.71
N GLN A 221 -24.98 -10.62 10.85
CA GLN A 221 -24.79 -9.25 11.27
C GLN A 221 -25.34 -8.22 10.27
N PRO A 222 -25.75 -7.03 10.76
CA PRO A 222 -26.31 -5.97 9.91
C PRO A 222 -25.37 -5.59 8.75
N GLY A 223 -25.95 -5.40 7.57
CA GLY A 223 -25.22 -5.01 6.37
C GLY A 223 -24.63 -6.17 5.58
N VAL A 224 -24.81 -7.44 5.99
CA VAL A 224 -24.49 -8.59 5.13
C VAL A 224 -25.49 -8.67 3.99
N SER A 225 -25.02 -8.51 2.75
CA SER A 225 -25.83 -8.63 1.54
C SER A 225 -25.84 -10.05 0.97
N ARG A 226 -24.74 -10.80 1.15
CA ARG A 226 -24.60 -12.17 0.67
C ARG A 226 -23.61 -12.98 1.50
N VAL A 227 -23.97 -14.22 1.84
CA VAL A 227 -23.02 -15.21 2.36
C VAL A 227 -22.35 -15.93 1.19
N LEU A 228 -21.03 -15.89 1.13
CA LEU A 228 -20.20 -16.51 0.08
C LEU A 228 -19.72 -17.90 0.49
N VAL A 229 -19.28 -18.02 1.74
CA VAL A 229 -18.83 -19.27 2.36
C VAL A 229 -19.44 -19.35 3.76
N ALA A 230 -19.98 -20.51 4.12
CA ALA A 230 -20.50 -20.78 5.45
C ALA A 230 -19.80 -22.01 6.02
N GLY A 231 -19.19 -21.85 7.19
CA GLY A 231 -18.55 -22.90 7.94
C GLY A 231 -18.34 -22.48 9.39
N GLU A 232 -18.08 -23.46 10.25
CA GLU A 232 -17.93 -23.27 11.69
C GLU A 232 -16.68 -22.45 12.05
N THR A 233 -15.57 -22.67 11.36
CA THR A 233 -14.28 -21.98 11.61
C THR A 233 -13.83 -21.05 10.48
N LYS A 234 -14.54 -21.07 9.35
CA LYS A 234 -14.32 -20.19 8.20
C LYS A 234 -15.65 -19.80 7.60
N SER A 235 -15.91 -18.49 7.55
CA SER A 235 -17.05 -17.92 6.82
C SER A 235 -16.58 -16.72 5.99
N SER A 236 -17.26 -16.44 4.89
CA SER A 236 -17.00 -15.27 4.05
C SER A 236 -18.32 -14.63 3.67
N VAL A 237 -18.42 -13.31 3.81
CA VAL A 237 -19.62 -12.54 3.47
C VAL A 237 -19.26 -11.37 2.56
N ARG A 238 -20.25 -10.89 1.82
CA ARG A 238 -20.20 -9.59 1.15
C ARG A 238 -21.14 -8.64 1.87
N LEU A 239 -20.66 -7.44 2.17
CA LEU A 239 -21.47 -6.39 2.76
C LEU A 239 -22.25 -5.61 1.70
N GLU A 240 -23.22 -4.80 2.10
CA GLU A 240 -24.01 -3.91 1.23
C GLU A 240 -23.12 -2.91 0.47
N GLU A 241 -22.02 -2.47 1.09
CA GLU A 241 -21.02 -1.60 0.48
C GLU A 241 -20.18 -2.30 -0.61
N GLY A 242 -20.37 -3.62 -0.78
CA GLY A 242 -19.74 -4.45 -1.81
C GLY A 242 -18.36 -5.01 -1.45
N ILE A 243 -17.84 -4.70 -0.25
CA ILE A 243 -16.59 -5.29 0.25
C ILE A 243 -16.81 -6.74 0.69
N GLN A 244 -15.81 -7.60 0.48
CA GLN A 244 -15.78 -8.93 1.06
C GLN A 244 -15.10 -8.89 2.43
N VAL A 245 -15.70 -9.60 3.39
CA VAL A 245 -15.13 -9.81 4.72
C VAL A 245 -15.02 -11.31 4.96
N ASP A 246 -13.83 -11.74 5.37
CA ASP A 246 -13.50 -13.13 5.68
C ASP A 246 -13.34 -13.29 7.19
N LEU A 247 -13.96 -14.32 7.76
CA LEU A 247 -13.83 -14.70 9.17
C LEU A 247 -12.98 -15.96 9.30
N ARG A 248 -12.07 -15.95 10.27
CA ARG A 248 -11.42 -17.14 10.81
C ARG A 248 -11.65 -17.24 12.31
N VAL A 249 -12.15 -18.39 12.75
CA VAL A 249 -12.27 -18.72 14.16
C VAL A 249 -11.18 -19.71 14.54
N VAL A 250 -10.42 -19.39 15.60
CA VAL A 250 -9.27 -20.19 16.04
C VAL A 250 -9.23 -20.39 17.56
N PRO A 251 -8.63 -21.48 18.04
CA PRO A 251 -8.33 -21.64 19.46
C PRO A 251 -7.44 -20.50 20.01
N GLU A 252 -7.55 -20.22 21.30
CA GLU A 252 -6.80 -19.12 21.95
C GLU A 252 -5.28 -19.38 21.92
N GLU A 253 -4.89 -20.66 21.98
CA GLU A 253 -3.51 -21.10 22.08
C GLU A 253 -2.70 -20.79 20.81
N VAL A 254 -3.37 -20.66 19.65
CA VAL A 254 -2.75 -20.41 18.34
C VAL A 254 -2.93 -18.96 17.86
N TRP A 255 -3.51 -18.10 18.69
CA TRP A 255 -3.88 -16.73 18.32
C TRP A 255 -2.72 -15.94 17.69
N GLY A 256 -1.54 -15.97 18.31
CA GLY A 256 -0.36 -15.25 17.83
C GLY A 256 0.09 -15.69 16.44
N ALA A 257 0.14 -17.00 16.19
CA ALA A 257 0.51 -17.57 14.90
C ALA A 257 -0.51 -17.23 13.81
N THR A 258 -1.79 -17.36 14.12
CA THR A 258 -2.86 -17.02 13.18
C THR A 258 -2.86 -15.52 12.87
N LEU A 259 -2.74 -14.66 13.89
CA LEU A 259 -2.68 -13.21 13.70
C LEU A 259 -1.50 -12.81 12.82
N MET A 260 -0.30 -13.33 13.08
CA MET A 260 0.88 -13.06 12.25
C MET A 260 0.66 -13.55 10.81
N TYR A 261 0.19 -14.79 10.63
CA TYR A 261 -0.02 -15.39 9.32
C TYR A 261 -1.02 -14.59 8.47
N PHE A 262 -2.19 -14.26 9.02
CA PHE A 262 -3.22 -13.52 8.30
C PHE A 262 -2.89 -12.02 8.20
N THR A 263 -2.03 -11.49 9.06
CA THR A 263 -1.51 -10.11 8.89
C THR A 263 -0.58 -10.03 7.69
N GLY A 264 0.25 -11.05 7.45
CA GLY A 264 1.20 -11.05 6.35
C GLY A 264 2.22 -9.90 6.44
N SER A 265 2.75 -9.37 5.32
CA SER A 265 2.42 -9.73 3.94
C SER A 265 2.72 -11.19 3.58
N LYS A 266 2.26 -11.64 2.41
CA LYS A 266 2.63 -12.96 1.86
C LYS A 266 4.15 -13.15 1.88
N ASP A 267 4.87 -12.14 1.43
CA ASP A 267 6.32 -12.18 1.25
C ASP A 267 7.04 -12.15 2.61
N HIS A 268 6.56 -11.34 3.55
CA HIS A 268 7.00 -11.38 4.95
C HIS A 268 6.86 -12.79 5.56
N ASN A 269 5.73 -13.46 5.31
CA ASN A 269 5.50 -14.82 5.78
C ASN A 269 6.41 -15.84 5.08
N VAL A 270 6.78 -15.63 3.80
CA VAL A 270 7.75 -16.48 3.09
C VAL A 270 9.11 -16.36 3.77
N ALA A 271 9.61 -15.13 3.99
CA ALA A 271 10.88 -14.89 4.66
C ALA A 271 10.93 -15.50 6.08
N LEU A 272 9.86 -15.36 6.86
CA LEU A 272 9.77 -16.00 8.19
C LEU A 272 9.81 -17.54 8.11
N ARG A 273 9.13 -18.14 7.13
CA ARG A 273 9.15 -19.60 6.93
C ARG A 273 10.52 -20.10 6.51
N GLU A 274 11.19 -19.40 5.58
CA GLU A 274 12.56 -19.75 5.16
C GLU A 274 13.52 -19.68 6.34
N ARG A 275 13.38 -18.65 7.19
CA ARG A 275 14.16 -18.51 8.41
C ARG A 275 13.89 -19.61 9.43
N ALA A 276 12.64 -20.03 9.57
CA ALA A 276 12.25 -21.17 10.42
C ALA A 276 12.88 -22.46 9.91
N ILE A 277 12.79 -22.75 8.60
CA ILE A 277 13.39 -23.94 7.97
C ILE A 277 14.90 -23.98 8.20
N ALA A 278 15.58 -22.84 8.06
CA ALA A 278 17.02 -22.73 8.35
C ALA A 278 17.39 -23.05 9.81
N ARG A 279 16.42 -23.05 10.74
CA ARG A 279 16.56 -23.40 12.15
C ARG A 279 16.01 -24.78 12.50
N GLY A 280 15.63 -25.58 11.50
CA GLY A 280 15.00 -26.90 11.73
C GLY A 280 13.60 -26.76 12.33
N LEU A 281 12.88 -25.70 11.99
CA LEU A 281 11.53 -25.42 12.44
C LEU A 281 10.57 -25.26 11.24
N ARG A 282 9.30 -25.56 11.47
CA ARG A 282 8.19 -25.35 10.54
C ARG A 282 7.27 -24.27 11.05
N LEU A 283 7.05 -23.21 10.28
CA LEU A 283 6.10 -22.14 10.62
C LEU A 283 4.82 -22.24 9.77
N ASN A 284 3.65 -22.26 10.43
CA ASN A 284 2.34 -22.22 9.78
C ASN A 284 1.33 -21.38 10.61
N GLU A 285 0.07 -21.33 10.18
CA GLU A 285 -0.99 -20.53 10.81
C GLU A 285 -1.37 -20.98 12.23
N TYR A 286 -0.92 -22.17 12.66
CA TYR A 286 -1.19 -22.75 13.97
C TYR A 286 -0.01 -22.66 14.94
N GLY A 287 1.18 -22.26 14.47
CA GLY A 287 2.37 -22.15 15.32
C GLY A 287 3.68 -22.38 14.60
N LEU A 288 4.75 -22.27 15.38
CA LEU A 288 6.11 -22.66 15.05
C LEU A 288 6.38 -24.04 15.69
N PHE A 289 6.74 -25.03 14.89
CA PHE A 289 6.91 -26.42 15.32
C PHE A 289 8.33 -26.92 14.98
N PRO A 290 8.80 -27.99 15.63
CA PRO A 290 9.97 -28.71 15.13
C PRO A 290 9.73 -29.22 13.71
N GLU A 291 10.73 -29.11 12.83
CA GLU A 291 10.67 -29.69 11.49
C GLU A 291 10.84 -31.22 11.58
N ASP A 292 10.02 -31.96 10.83
CA ASP A 292 10.13 -33.40 10.65
C ASP A 292 9.65 -33.86 9.26
N ASP A 293 10.05 -35.07 8.89
CA ASP A 293 9.75 -35.67 7.58
C ASP A 293 8.34 -36.29 7.50
N GLU A 294 7.47 -36.02 8.48
CA GLU A 294 6.14 -36.61 8.55
C GLU A 294 5.17 -35.90 7.59
N ALA A 295 4.41 -36.69 6.83
CA ALA A 295 3.44 -36.16 5.87
C ALA A 295 2.26 -35.44 6.56
N THR A 296 1.91 -35.87 7.77
CA THR A 296 0.83 -35.27 8.57
C THR A 296 1.37 -34.08 9.36
N PRO A 297 0.76 -32.88 9.26
CA PRO A 297 1.23 -31.69 9.97
C PRO A 297 1.32 -31.90 11.50
N PRO A 298 2.32 -31.30 12.19
CA PRO A 298 2.57 -31.50 13.62
C PRO A 298 1.36 -31.18 14.50
N GLN A 299 0.60 -30.14 14.16
CA GLN A 299 -0.62 -29.75 14.88
C GLN A 299 -1.73 -30.83 14.81
N GLN A 300 -1.79 -31.62 13.72
CA GLN A 300 -2.77 -32.72 13.60
C GLN A 300 -2.31 -33.99 14.32
N ARG A 301 -1.01 -34.09 14.63
CA ARG A 301 -0.43 -35.18 15.43
C ARG A 301 -0.41 -34.90 16.93
N GLY A 302 -0.88 -33.73 17.36
CA GLY A 302 -0.85 -33.31 18.76
C GLY A 302 0.55 -32.91 19.25
N ILE A 303 1.46 -32.56 18.34
CA ILE A 303 2.76 -32.00 18.71
C ILE A 303 2.54 -30.57 19.18
N ALA A 304 3.05 -30.26 20.37
CA ALA A 304 2.98 -28.91 20.91
C ALA A 304 3.88 -27.95 20.11
N PRO A 305 3.42 -26.73 19.81
CA PRO A 305 4.26 -25.72 19.17
C PRO A 305 5.36 -25.23 20.11
N VAL A 306 6.49 -24.83 19.53
CA VAL A 306 7.56 -24.08 20.20
C VAL A 306 7.08 -22.66 20.56
N ALA A 307 6.30 -22.04 19.68
CA ALA A 307 5.68 -20.74 19.87
C ALA A 307 4.39 -20.65 19.07
N ALA A 308 3.33 -20.06 19.64
CA ALA A 308 2.04 -19.93 18.96
C ALA A 308 1.11 -18.86 19.55
N SER A 309 1.20 -18.60 20.86
CA SER A 309 0.18 -17.83 21.58
C SER A 309 0.28 -16.32 21.35
N THR A 310 1.49 -15.80 21.15
CA THR A 310 1.71 -14.39 20.77
C THR A 310 2.58 -14.27 19.52
N GLU A 311 2.41 -13.18 18.76
CA GLU A 311 3.29 -12.90 17.62
C GLU A 311 4.74 -12.76 18.10
N ALA A 312 4.95 -12.09 19.24
CA ALA A 312 6.26 -11.83 19.82
C ALA A 312 7.04 -13.12 20.13
N GLU A 313 6.39 -14.14 20.70
CA GLU A 313 7.02 -15.45 20.94
C GLU A 313 7.55 -16.08 19.66
N ILE A 314 6.84 -15.93 18.54
CA ILE A 314 7.27 -16.50 17.25
C ILE A 314 8.50 -15.76 16.71
N TYR A 315 8.50 -14.43 16.76
CA TYR A 315 9.68 -13.66 16.37
C TYR A 315 10.87 -13.98 17.29
N GLU A 316 10.67 -14.06 18.60
CA GLU A 316 11.72 -14.39 19.58
C GLU A 316 12.31 -15.78 19.31
N ALA A 317 11.47 -16.80 19.08
CA ALA A 317 11.92 -18.15 18.73
C ALA A 317 12.68 -18.24 17.40
N LEU A 318 12.59 -17.20 16.56
CA LEU A 318 13.35 -17.04 15.31
C LEU A 318 14.52 -16.06 15.44
N ASP A 319 14.89 -15.66 16.66
CA ASP A 319 15.93 -14.66 16.94
C ASP A 319 15.66 -13.31 16.25
N LEU A 320 14.41 -12.87 16.27
CA LEU A 320 13.97 -11.59 15.72
C LEU A 320 13.28 -10.75 16.80
N PRO A 321 13.44 -9.42 16.76
CA PRO A 321 12.52 -8.55 17.50
C PRO A 321 11.11 -8.70 16.90
N TRP A 322 10.07 -8.38 17.69
CA TRP A 322 8.72 -8.29 17.15
C TRP A 322 8.67 -7.18 16.09
N ILE A 323 8.14 -7.51 14.91
CA ILE A 323 8.05 -6.60 13.77
C ILE A 323 6.62 -6.00 13.72
N PRO A 324 6.47 -4.68 13.86
CA PRO A 324 5.19 -4.00 13.71
C PRO A 324 4.53 -4.32 12.36
N PRO A 325 3.20 -4.54 12.30
CA PRO A 325 2.48 -4.89 11.07
C PRO A 325 2.75 -3.97 9.89
N GLU A 326 2.91 -2.67 10.14
CA GLU A 326 3.15 -1.64 9.12
C GLU A 326 4.48 -1.87 8.37
N LEU A 327 5.44 -2.52 9.01
CA LEU A 327 6.77 -2.81 8.43
C LEU A 327 6.83 -4.16 7.69
N ARG A 328 5.76 -4.98 7.73
CA ARG A 328 5.74 -6.31 7.12
C ARG A 328 5.43 -6.24 5.62
N VAL A 329 6.40 -5.72 4.87
CA VAL A 329 6.29 -5.42 3.44
C VAL A 329 7.39 -6.09 2.60
N ASP A 330 8.21 -6.95 3.20
CA ASP A 330 9.34 -7.67 2.60
C ASP A 330 10.27 -6.76 1.80
N ARG A 331 10.87 -5.81 2.52
CA ARG A 331 11.80 -4.85 1.93
C ARG A 331 13.13 -4.83 2.66
N ASP A 332 13.08 -4.68 3.97
CA ASP A 332 14.27 -4.51 4.81
C ASP A 332 14.01 -4.75 6.31
N GLU A 333 12.82 -5.25 6.68
CA GLU A 333 12.42 -5.46 8.09
C GLU A 333 13.26 -6.50 8.81
N PHE A 334 13.95 -7.37 8.08
CA PHE A 334 14.86 -8.37 8.63
C PHE A 334 16.32 -7.92 8.62
N ASP A 335 16.69 -6.98 7.75
CA ASP A 335 18.08 -6.55 7.52
C ASP A 335 18.43 -5.28 8.29
N ARG A 336 17.43 -4.47 8.64
CA ARG A 336 17.62 -3.21 9.38
C ARG A 336 16.90 -3.24 10.73
N PRO A 337 17.53 -2.69 11.79
CA PRO A 337 16.88 -2.54 13.09
C PRO A 337 15.50 -1.90 12.97
N ILE A 338 14.53 -2.47 13.70
CA ILE A 338 13.21 -1.85 13.84
C ILE A 338 13.38 -0.55 14.63
N PRO A 339 12.84 0.59 14.15
CA PRO A 339 12.94 1.85 14.87
C PRO A 339 12.31 1.73 16.27
N GLY A 340 12.98 2.31 17.27
CA GLY A 340 12.60 2.16 18.67
C GLY A 340 11.40 3.03 19.06
N ASP A 341 11.19 4.13 18.33
CA ASP A 341 10.17 5.15 18.64
C ASP A 341 9.38 5.55 17.38
N LEU A 342 8.81 4.54 16.70
CA LEU A 342 7.90 4.78 15.57
C LEU A 342 6.75 5.70 15.99
N VAL A 343 6.43 6.68 15.15
CA VAL A 343 5.37 7.65 15.41
C VAL A 343 4.04 6.95 15.77
N THR A 344 3.32 7.52 16.75
CA THR A 344 1.99 7.06 17.18
C THR A 344 0.99 8.20 17.11
N VAL A 345 -0.31 7.89 17.21
CA VAL A 345 -1.36 8.92 17.22
C VAL A 345 -1.25 9.81 18.46
N GLU A 346 -0.94 9.21 19.61
CA GLU A 346 -0.80 9.90 20.89
C GLU A 346 0.41 10.84 20.93
N ALA A 347 1.43 10.56 20.10
CA ALA A 347 2.60 11.41 19.97
C ALA A 347 2.31 12.69 19.14
N ILE A 348 1.20 12.76 18.39
CA ILE A 348 0.86 13.94 17.58
C ILE A 348 0.28 15.03 18.47
N ARG A 349 1.04 16.12 18.63
CA ARG A 349 0.69 17.26 19.49
C ARG A 349 0.23 18.48 18.70
N ALA A 350 0.50 18.52 17.40
CA ALA A 350 0.12 19.65 16.54
C ALA A 350 -0.68 19.21 15.31
N GLU A 351 -1.70 19.97 14.95
CA GLU A 351 -2.33 19.94 13.62
C GLU A 351 -1.86 21.16 12.84
N LEU A 352 -1.15 20.95 11.72
CA LEU A 352 -0.50 22.05 10.98
C LEU A 352 -1.15 22.34 9.62
N HIS A 353 -2.28 21.69 9.29
CA HIS A 353 -3.04 21.96 8.07
C HIS A 353 -4.55 21.73 8.30
N SER A 354 -5.31 22.81 8.44
CA SER A 354 -6.76 22.77 8.71
C SER A 354 -7.49 24.02 8.22
N HIS A 355 -8.79 23.87 7.94
CA HIS A 355 -9.59 24.85 7.19
C HIS A 355 -10.81 25.29 8.00
N THR A 356 -11.15 26.57 7.93
CA THR A 356 -12.32 27.14 8.60
C THR A 356 -13.38 27.59 7.60
N ILE A 357 -14.48 28.12 8.09
CA ILE A 357 -15.49 28.80 7.27
C ILE A 357 -14.96 30.04 6.52
N ALA A 358 -13.73 30.49 6.80
CA ALA A 358 -13.12 31.59 6.06
C ALA A 358 -12.85 31.20 4.60
N SER A 359 -12.50 29.95 4.31
CA SER A 359 -12.44 29.39 2.95
C SER A 359 -13.57 28.36 2.75
N ASP A 360 -13.28 27.07 2.79
CA ASP A 360 -14.18 25.96 2.47
C ASP A 360 -14.40 24.92 3.59
N GLY A 361 -13.80 25.16 4.76
CA GLY A 361 -14.12 24.45 5.99
C GLY A 361 -15.57 24.66 6.45
N LYS A 362 -15.91 24.02 7.56
CA LYS A 362 -17.28 24.02 8.13
C LYS A 362 -17.33 24.47 9.58
N LEU A 363 -16.18 24.72 10.18
CA LEU A 363 -16.04 25.15 11.57
C LEU A 363 -15.54 26.59 11.63
N SER A 364 -16.02 27.34 12.60
CA SER A 364 -15.37 28.58 13.05
C SER A 364 -14.01 28.27 13.71
N ILE A 365 -13.21 29.32 13.92
CA ILE A 365 -11.93 29.23 14.65
C ILE A 365 -12.12 28.55 16.01
N ASP A 366 -13.11 29.02 16.78
CA ASP A 366 -13.41 28.52 18.13
C ASP A 366 -13.86 27.05 18.12
N GLU A 367 -14.71 26.66 17.17
CA GLU A 367 -15.17 25.26 17.04
C GLU A 367 -14.04 24.31 16.63
N LEU A 368 -13.17 24.76 15.71
CA LEU A 368 -12.02 23.97 15.28
C LEU A 368 -10.98 23.83 16.40
N ALA A 369 -10.71 24.90 17.14
CA ALA A 369 -9.85 24.86 18.32
C ALA A 369 -10.39 23.90 19.39
N ALA A 370 -11.71 23.95 19.67
CA ALA A 370 -12.35 23.03 20.60
C ALA A 370 -12.23 21.56 20.16
N ALA A 371 -12.44 21.28 18.87
CA ALA A 371 -12.30 19.93 18.33
C ALA A 371 -10.84 19.42 18.37
N ALA A 372 -9.87 20.28 18.06
CA ALA A 372 -8.45 19.96 18.14
C ALA A 372 -8.01 19.65 19.59
N MET A 373 -8.45 20.45 20.56
CA MET A 373 -8.21 20.19 21.99
C MET A 373 -8.83 18.87 22.46
N ALA A 374 -10.07 18.58 22.05
CA ALA A 374 -10.73 17.31 22.37
C ALA A 374 -9.96 16.10 21.81
N GLY A 375 -9.29 16.30 20.67
CA GLY A 375 -8.38 15.35 20.06
C GLY A 375 -6.94 15.38 20.60
N GLY A 376 -6.65 16.08 21.70
CA GLY A 376 -5.34 16.10 22.37
C GLY A 376 -4.28 17.00 21.75
N ARG A 377 -4.63 17.90 20.83
CA ARG A 377 -3.66 18.82 20.20
C ARG A 377 -3.38 20.00 21.12
N GLU A 378 -2.10 20.37 21.20
CA GLU A 378 -1.59 21.54 21.91
C GLU A 378 -1.37 22.73 20.96
N ILE A 379 -1.19 22.47 19.67
CA ILE A 379 -1.00 23.48 18.62
C ILE A 379 -1.95 23.19 17.45
N LEU A 380 -2.60 24.24 16.94
CA LEU A 380 -3.45 24.18 15.76
C LEU A 380 -3.09 25.31 14.81
N ALA A 381 -2.68 24.98 13.59
CA ALA A 381 -2.58 25.93 12.50
C ALA A 381 -3.86 25.98 11.68
N ILE A 382 -4.35 27.20 11.47
CA ILE A 382 -5.48 27.48 10.60
C ILE A 382 -4.91 28.00 9.28
N THR A 383 -5.12 27.24 8.22
CA THR A 383 -4.41 27.37 6.94
C THR A 383 -5.39 27.46 5.78
N ASP A 384 -6.40 28.32 5.89
CA ASP A 384 -7.37 28.56 4.83
C ASP A 384 -6.71 28.93 3.48
N HIS A 385 -7.38 28.53 2.39
CA HIS A 385 -6.82 28.61 1.03
C HIS A 385 -6.52 30.02 0.54
N SER A 386 -5.49 30.14 -0.29
CA SER A 386 -5.10 31.37 -0.97
C SER A 386 -6.01 31.76 -2.16
N ARG A 387 -5.77 32.96 -2.71
CA ARG A 387 -6.63 33.67 -3.67
C ARG A 387 -7.03 32.86 -4.90
N SER A 388 -6.12 32.07 -5.47
CA SER A 388 -6.33 31.33 -6.72
C SER A 388 -7.31 30.17 -6.60
N SER A 389 -7.56 29.70 -5.38
CA SER A 389 -8.54 28.65 -5.08
C SER A 389 -9.98 29.18 -5.01
N ALA A 390 -10.48 29.71 -6.12
CA ALA A 390 -11.81 30.32 -6.21
C ALA A 390 -12.96 29.34 -5.84
N GLN A 391 -12.80 28.06 -6.15
CA GLN A 391 -13.78 27.01 -5.80
C GLN A 391 -13.87 26.78 -4.28
N ALA A 392 -12.78 27.06 -3.57
CA ALA A 392 -12.69 26.95 -2.12
C ALA A 392 -12.91 28.30 -1.41
N ASN A 393 -13.43 29.31 -2.11
CA ASN A 393 -13.61 30.66 -1.55
C ASN A 393 -12.31 31.27 -0.98
N GLY A 394 -11.19 30.99 -1.66
CA GLY A 394 -9.84 31.42 -1.30
C GLY A 394 -9.73 32.91 -0.95
N LEU A 395 -8.86 33.23 0.01
CA LEU A 395 -8.77 34.56 0.60
C LEU A 395 -7.94 35.48 -0.30
N ASP A 396 -8.44 36.67 -0.60
CA ASP A 396 -7.57 37.75 -1.06
C ASP A 396 -6.70 38.26 0.11
N VAL A 397 -5.71 39.10 -0.20
CA VAL A 397 -4.75 39.61 0.81
C VAL A 397 -5.47 40.33 1.96
N ASP A 398 -6.50 41.11 1.68
CA ASP A 398 -7.22 41.87 2.72
C ASP A 398 -8.06 40.94 3.61
N ARG A 399 -8.68 39.90 3.04
CA ARG A 399 -9.37 38.85 3.81
C ARG A 399 -8.39 38.05 4.65
N LEU A 400 -7.23 37.68 4.10
CA LEU A 400 -6.19 36.95 4.82
C LEU A 400 -5.70 37.74 6.03
N ARG A 401 -5.40 39.04 5.85
CA ARG A 401 -4.97 39.92 6.96
C ARG A 401 -5.99 39.95 8.09
N ARG A 402 -7.27 40.20 7.77
CA ARG A 402 -8.35 40.20 8.76
C ARG A 402 -8.52 38.83 9.43
N HIS A 403 -8.35 37.75 8.67
CA HIS A 403 -8.47 36.40 9.21
C HIS A 403 -7.31 36.06 10.16
N ALA A 404 -6.08 36.41 9.79
CA ALA A 404 -4.91 36.27 10.66
C ALA A 404 -5.06 37.05 11.97
N ASP A 405 -5.59 38.28 11.91
CA ASP A 405 -5.89 39.06 13.11
C ASP A 405 -6.96 38.38 13.97
N ALA A 406 -8.03 37.85 13.37
CA ALA A 406 -9.05 37.09 14.10
C ALA A 406 -8.50 35.81 14.75
N ILE A 407 -7.55 35.12 14.10
CA ILE A 407 -6.88 33.94 14.67
C ILE A 407 -6.03 34.35 15.87
N ARG A 408 -5.28 35.47 15.80
CA ARG A 408 -4.49 35.99 16.91
C ARG A 408 -5.34 36.46 18.09
N GLU A 409 -6.48 37.07 17.80
CA GLU A 409 -7.46 37.44 18.84
C GLU A 409 -8.04 36.20 19.52
N ALA A 410 -8.30 35.12 18.75
CA ALA A 410 -8.74 33.85 19.29
C ALA A 410 -7.64 33.15 20.11
N ASP A 411 -6.39 33.15 19.64
CA ASP A 411 -5.22 32.62 20.37
C ASP A 411 -5.05 33.29 21.74
N ALA A 412 -5.22 34.62 21.80
CA ALA A 412 -5.15 35.37 23.05
C ALA A 412 -6.33 35.12 24.00
N ARG A 413 -7.45 34.59 23.48
CA ARG A 413 -8.70 34.36 24.22
C ARG A 413 -8.88 32.91 24.66
N ILE A 414 -8.43 31.94 23.87
CA ILE A 414 -8.67 30.51 24.07
C ILE A 414 -7.49 29.90 24.83
N ASP A 415 -7.72 29.51 26.07
CA ASP A 415 -6.72 28.80 26.87
C ASP A 415 -6.63 27.31 26.45
N GLY A 416 -5.45 26.73 26.58
CA GLY A 416 -5.23 25.27 26.42
C GLY A 416 -4.78 24.82 25.03
N ILE A 417 -4.76 25.71 24.04
CA ILE A 417 -4.22 25.44 22.70
C ILE A 417 -3.58 26.70 22.11
N ARG A 418 -2.47 26.52 21.40
CA ARG A 418 -1.83 27.58 20.62
C ARG A 418 -2.41 27.61 19.21
N LEU A 419 -2.94 28.75 18.78
CA LEU A 419 -3.43 28.94 17.42
C LEU A 419 -2.39 29.66 16.57
N LEU A 420 -2.15 29.13 15.37
CA LEU A 420 -1.22 29.70 14.40
C LEU A 420 -1.99 30.25 13.21
N ALA A 421 -1.73 31.52 12.88
CA ALA A 421 -2.28 32.16 11.70
C ALA A 421 -1.49 31.74 10.46
N GLY A 422 -1.98 30.75 9.72
CA GLY A 422 -1.34 30.24 8.51
C GLY A 422 -2.17 30.45 7.24
N SER A 423 -1.67 29.88 6.14
CA SER A 423 -2.43 29.74 4.90
C SER A 423 -1.91 28.54 4.12
N GLU A 424 -2.83 27.83 3.46
CA GLU A 424 -2.46 26.94 2.36
C GLU A 424 -2.35 27.76 1.07
N VAL A 425 -1.11 27.98 0.65
CA VAL A 425 -0.74 28.83 -0.47
C VAL A 425 -0.59 27.98 -1.72
N ASP A 426 -1.34 28.34 -2.76
CA ASP A 426 -1.24 27.72 -4.07
C ASP A 426 0.19 27.88 -4.65
N ILE A 427 0.77 26.76 -5.10
CA ILE A 427 1.96 26.77 -5.95
C ILE A 427 1.48 26.90 -7.39
N HIS A 428 1.84 27.97 -8.08
CA HIS A 428 1.52 28.15 -9.49
C HIS A 428 2.27 27.15 -10.39
N ALA A 429 1.82 27.03 -11.64
CA ALA A 429 2.35 26.05 -12.59
C ALA A 429 3.85 26.26 -12.92
N ASP A 430 4.39 27.45 -12.70
CA ASP A 430 5.80 27.82 -12.88
C ASP A 430 6.63 27.75 -11.57
N GLY A 431 6.01 27.39 -10.44
CA GLY A 431 6.67 27.31 -9.13
C GLY A 431 6.59 28.58 -8.28
N SER A 432 6.03 29.68 -8.80
CA SER A 432 5.73 30.86 -7.98
C SER A 432 4.59 30.60 -6.98
N LEU A 433 4.53 31.40 -5.92
CA LEU A 433 3.50 31.27 -4.87
C LEU A 433 2.39 32.30 -5.08
N ASP A 434 1.17 31.95 -4.65
CA ASP A 434 -0.05 32.75 -4.85
C ASP A 434 -0.15 34.02 -3.96
N TYR A 435 0.85 34.24 -3.11
CA TYR A 435 1.06 35.48 -2.37
C TYR A 435 2.51 35.95 -2.47
N GLU A 436 2.69 37.26 -2.38
CA GLU A 436 4.00 37.92 -2.30
C GLU A 436 4.67 37.71 -0.92
N ASP A 437 5.98 37.85 -0.86
CA ASP A 437 6.79 37.58 0.34
C ASP A 437 6.38 38.41 1.56
N ASP A 438 5.96 39.68 1.37
CA ASP A 438 5.52 40.54 2.47
C ASP A 438 4.23 40.03 3.13
N VAL A 439 3.37 39.38 2.35
CA VAL A 439 2.17 38.70 2.84
C VAL A 439 2.55 37.37 3.50
N LEU A 440 3.42 36.56 2.88
CA LEU A 440 3.86 35.29 3.45
C LEU A 440 4.58 35.46 4.80
N ALA A 441 5.41 36.50 4.94
CA ALA A 441 6.18 36.78 6.15
C ALA A 441 5.30 37.05 7.38
N MET A 442 4.03 37.42 7.16
CA MET A 442 3.10 37.70 8.25
C MET A 442 2.41 36.47 8.84
N LEU A 443 2.49 35.30 8.20
CA LEU A 443 1.71 34.10 8.54
C LEU A 443 2.55 33.10 9.32
N ASP A 444 2.25 32.74 10.57
CA ASP A 444 3.04 31.84 11.45
C ASP A 444 3.45 30.50 10.82
N VAL A 445 2.69 30.00 9.85
CA VAL A 445 3.03 28.82 9.04
C VAL A 445 2.53 28.99 7.60
N VAL A 446 3.33 28.56 6.64
CA VAL A 446 2.97 28.54 5.21
C VAL A 446 3.01 27.10 4.72
N VAL A 447 1.85 26.57 4.35
CA VAL A 447 1.72 25.28 3.68
C VAL A 447 1.60 25.58 2.18
N ALA A 448 2.58 25.15 1.37
CA ALA A 448 2.53 25.38 -0.07
C ALA A 448 2.10 24.11 -0.80
N SER A 449 1.05 24.19 -1.61
CA SER A 449 0.41 23.03 -2.22
C SER A 449 0.10 23.21 -3.70
N PRO A 450 0.23 22.17 -4.54
CA PRO A 450 -0.24 22.22 -5.93
C PRO A 450 -1.73 21.81 -6.03
N HIS A 451 -2.60 22.73 -6.48
CA HIS A 451 -4.01 22.40 -6.77
C HIS A 451 -4.34 22.35 -8.27
N ALA A 452 -3.55 23.04 -9.09
CA ALA A 452 -3.72 23.13 -10.54
C ALA A 452 -2.57 22.51 -11.31
N SER A 453 -2.77 22.28 -12.61
CA SER A 453 -1.75 21.72 -13.53
C SER A 453 -1.17 20.38 -13.07
N LEU A 454 -2.00 19.53 -12.44
CA LEU A 454 -1.62 18.22 -11.87
C LEU A 454 -1.34 17.11 -12.90
N ARG A 455 -1.14 17.49 -14.16
CA ARG A 455 -0.78 16.60 -15.29
C ARG A 455 0.46 17.11 -16.02
N GLN A 456 1.24 17.97 -15.38
CA GLN A 456 2.49 18.46 -15.94
C GLN A 456 3.49 17.32 -16.12
N GLU A 457 4.37 17.48 -17.11
CA GLU A 457 5.51 16.58 -17.32
C GLU A 457 6.33 16.44 -16.02
N PRO A 458 6.80 15.23 -15.68
CA PRO A 458 7.53 14.95 -14.44
C PRO A 458 8.66 15.94 -14.11
N ALA A 459 9.47 16.33 -15.10
CA ALA A 459 10.57 17.27 -14.91
C ALA A 459 10.06 18.69 -14.54
N VAL A 460 8.94 19.12 -15.13
CA VAL A 460 8.32 20.43 -14.83
C VAL A 460 7.69 20.40 -13.44
N ALA A 461 6.99 19.31 -13.10
CA ALA A 461 6.42 19.10 -11.77
C ALA A 461 7.51 19.11 -10.68
N THR A 462 8.64 18.46 -10.95
CA THR A 462 9.81 18.44 -10.06
C THR A 462 10.35 19.85 -9.84
N ALA A 463 10.63 20.59 -10.91
CA ALA A 463 11.16 21.96 -10.81
C ALA A 463 10.22 22.88 -10.03
N ARG A 464 8.90 22.77 -10.29
CA ARG A 464 7.84 23.52 -9.60
C ARG A 464 7.84 23.26 -8.09
N LEU A 465 7.85 22.00 -7.67
CA LEU A 465 7.86 21.64 -6.24
C LEU A 465 9.19 21.99 -5.57
N CYS A 466 10.32 21.78 -6.24
CA CYS A 466 11.63 22.16 -5.70
C CYS A 466 11.78 23.67 -5.50
N ALA A 467 11.17 24.50 -6.37
CA ALA A 467 11.17 25.95 -6.21
C ALA A 467 10.40 26.35 -4.93
N ALA A 468 9.20 25.81 -4.72
CA ALA A 468 8.43 26.04 -3.51
C ALA A 468 9.13 25.51 -2.25
N ALA A 469 9.75 24.33 -2.31
CA ALA A 469 10.42 23.69 -1.18
C ALA A 469 11.66 24.46 -0.69
N ARG A 470 12.35 25.18 -1.59
CA ARG A 470 13.49 26.06 -1.25
C ARG A 470 13.08 27.46 -0.81
N HIS A 471 11.81 27.82 -0.96
CA HIS A 471 11.35 29.16 -0.65
C HIS A 471 11.52 29.44 0.85
N PRO A 472 12.18 30.54 1.28
CA PRO A 472 12.55 30.75 2.67
C PRO A 472 11.34 30.83 3.62
N LEU A 473 10.20 31.33 3.12
CA LEU A 473 8.99 31.48 3.91
C LEU A 473 8.07 30.25 3.92
N VAL A 474 8.36 29.23 3.09
CA VAL A 474 7.56 27.99 3.07
C VAL A 474 7.98 27.11 4.24
N SER A 475 7.00 26.64 5.00
CA SER A 475 7.23 25.75 6.16
C SER A 475 7.01 24.29 5.79
N ILE A 476 5.97 24.01 4.99
CA ILE A 476 5.52 22.66 4.65
C ILE A 476 5.15 22.63 3.16
N ILE A 477 5.52 21.56 2.44
CA ILE A 477 4.88 21.23 1.16
C ILE A 477 3.68 20.33 1.44
N GLY A 478 2.47 20.88 1.27
CA GLY A 478 1.21 20.19 1.49
C GLY A 478 0.88 19.23 0.35
N HIS A 479 0.36 18.04 0.70
CA HIS A 479 0.01 16.92 -0.19
C HIS A 479 0.70 16.99 -1.58
N PRO A 480 2.03 16.71 -1.63
CA PRO A 480 2.91 17.20 -2.70
C PRO A 480 2.53 16.77 -4.13
N THR A 481 1.82 15.66 -4.29
CA THR A 481 1.40 15.15 -5.61
C THR A 481 0.01 15.64 -6.02
N GLY A 482 -0.80 16.09 -5.06
CA GLY A 482 -2.20 16.44 -5.29
C GLY A 482 -3.07 15.25 -5.72
N ARG A 483 -2.62 14.00 -5.47
CA ARG A 483 -3.37 12.79 -5.86
C ARG A 483 -4.70 12.65 -5.10
N ILE A 484 -5.62 11.89 -5.70
CA ILE A 484 -6.83 11.37 -5.06
C ILE A 484 -6.91 9.89 -5.43
N ILE A 485 -6.79 9.01 -4.44
CA ILE A 485 -6.73 7.55 -4.61
C ILE A 485 -7.98 7.07 -5.37
N GLY A 486 -7.76 6.34 -6.46
CA GLY A 486 -8.82 5.82 -7.33
C GLY A 486 -9.55 6.85 -8.20
N SER A 487 -9.13 8.12 -8.21
CA SER A 487 -9.79 9.18 -8.99
C SER A 487 -8.82 10.07 -9.78
N ARG A 488 -7.76 10.58 -9.13
CA ARG A 488 -6.78 11.50 -9.73
C ARG A 488 -5.37 11.03 -9.44
N LYS A 489 -4.59 10.74 -10.48
CA LYS A 489 -3.20 10.27 -10.36
C LYS A 489 -2.29 11.28 -9.64
N GLY A 490 -2.45 12.58 -9.92
CA GLY A 490 -1.60 13.64 -9.38
C GLY A 490 -0.33 13.86 -10.21
N LEU A 491 0.55 14.73 -9.71
CA LEU A 491 1.90 14.96 -10.22
C LEU A 491 2.78 13.73 -9.98
N GLU A 492 3.75 13.52 -10.86
CA GLU A 492 4.78 12.47 -10.74
C GLU A 492 6.18 13.09 -10.71
N PRO A 493 6.52 13.87 -9.66
CA PRO A 493 7.84 14.46 -9.55
C PRO A 493 8.91 13.39 -9.26
N ASP A 494 10.16 13.73 -9.55
CA ASP A 494 11.31 13.08 -8.93
C ASP A 494 11.31 13.43 -7.44
N ILE A 495 10.93 12.46 -6.61
CA ILE A 495 10.74 12.69 -5.18
C ILE A 495 12.06 12.90 -4.46
N GLU A 496 13.16 12.30 -4.93
CA GLU A 496 14.48 12.48 -4.31
C GLU A 496 14.96 13.93 -4.49
N ALA A 497 14.72 14.50 -5.68
CA ALA A 497 15.00 15.90 -5.94
C ALA A 497 14.17 16.85 -5.06
N VAL A 498 12.88 16.53 -4.84
CA VAL A 498 12.00 17.31 -3.95
C VAL A 498 12.44 17.21 -2.49
N ILE A 499 12.83 16.01 -2.03
CA ILE A 499 13.39 15.78 -0.69
C ILE A 499 14.67 16.60 -0.48
N ALA A 500 15.60 16.58 -1.44
CA ALA A 500 16.82 17.36 -1.36
C ALA A 500 16.54 18.87 -1.29
N ALA A 501 15.59 19.37 -2.10
CA ALA A 501 15.16 20.75 -2.07
C ALA A 501 14.48 21.14 -0.75
N ALA A 502 13.70 20.24 -0.16
CA ALA A 502 13.05 20.44 1.14
C ALA A 502 14.09 20.53 2.27
N ILE A 503 15.10 19.66 2.28
CA ILE A 503 16.22 19.75 3.23
C ILE A 503 16.96 21.08 3.09
N GLU A 504 17.26 21.51 1.85
CA GLU A 504 17.94 22.77 1.57
C GLU A 504 17.15 23.99 2.09
N GLY A 505 15.83 24.02 1.88
CA GLY A 505 14.95 25.08 2.41
C GLY A 505 14.60 24.94 3.90
N GLY A 506 14.98 23.82 4.53
CA GLY A 506 14.51 23.43 5.85
C GLY A 506 13.00 23.16 5.90
N THR A 507 12.35 22.90 4.77
CA THR A 507 10.91 22.68 4.62
C THR A 507 10.55 21.24 4.97
N ALA A 508 9.42 21.01 5.64
CA ALA A 508 8.90 19.66 5.89
C ALA A 508 8.02 19.17 4.73
N LEU A 509 7.97 17.86 4.49
CA LEU A 509 7.04 17.25 3.54
C LEU A 509 5.81 16.70 4.27
N GLU A 510 4.62 17.01 3.76
CA GLU A 510 3.38 16.58 4.39
C GLU A 510 3.01 15.12 4.07
N ILE A 511 2.61 14.36 5.09
CA ILE A 511 1.68 13.23 4.99
C ILE A 511 0.28 13.76 5.31
N ASN A 512 -0.51 13.94 4.26
CA ASN A 512 -1.91 14.32 4.37
C ASN A 512 -2.73 13.08 4.70
N SER A 513 -3.31 13.09 5.89
CA SER A 513 -3.97 11.94 6.50
C SER A 513 -5.37 11.69 5.96
N ASN A 514 -5.91 12.59 5.12
CA ASN A 514 -7.20 12.39 4.48
C ASN A 514 -7.17 11.07 3.69
N PRO A 515 -8.08 10.11 3.97
CA PRO A 515 -8.03 8.77 3.37
C PRO A 515 -8.29 8.77 1.85
N LEU A 516 -8.75 9.90 1.28
CA LEU A 516 -8.82 10.08 -0.16
C LEU A 516 -7.45 10.41 -0.78
N ARG A 517 -6.50 10.92 0.02
CA ARG A 517 -5.18 11.41 -0.42
C ARG A 517 -4.05 10.48 0.00
N LEU A 518 -3.83 10.33 1.31
CA LEU A 518 -2.65 9.68 1.92
C LEU A 518 -1.34 10.11 1.27
N ASP A 519 -1.17 11.40 1.05
CA ASP A 519 -0.08 11.97 0.29
C ASP A 519 0.76 12.85 1.20
N LEU A 520 1.96 12.49 1.59
CA LEU A 520 2.94 11.64 0.91
C LEU A 520 2.76 10.11 1.01
N ARG A 521 3.05 9.41 -0.10
CA ARG A 521 3.07 7.93 -0.17
C ARG A 521 4.08 7.32 0.80
N ASP A 522 3.78 6.17 1.38
CA ASP A 522 4.68 5.44 2.29
C ASP A 522 6.11 5.22 1.74
N ILE A 523 6.25 4.90 0.45
CA ILE A 523 7.54 4.73 -0.23
C ILE A 523 8.34 6.04 -0.32
N HIS A 524 7.65 7.17 -0.43
CA HIS A 524 8.28 8.48 -0.47
C HIS A 524 8.61 8.98 0.94
N VAL A 525 7.74 8.69 1.92
CA VAL A 525 8.05 8.91 3.35
C VAL A 525 9.31 8.15 3.71
N ARG A 526 9.44 6.90 3.24
CA ARG A 526 10.66 6.12 3.44
C ARG A 526 11.91 6.82 2.89
N ALA A 527 11.85 7.28 1.64
CA ALA A 527 12.97 8.03 1.04
C ALA A 527 13.30 9.30 1.83
N ALA A 528 12.28 10.02 2.31
CA ALA A 528 12.45 11.23 3.12
C ALA A 528 13.12 10.92 4.48
N VAL A 529 12.69 9.85 5.16
CA VAL A 529 13.30 9.39 6.42
C VAL A 529 14.77 9.00 6.22
N GLU A 530 15.09 8.27 5.15
CA GLU A 530 16.49 7.88 4.86
C GLU A 530 17.39 9.08 4.56
N ALA A 531 16.85 10.12 3.94
CA ALA A 531 17.56 11.36 3.66
C ALA A 531 17.63 12.32 4.87
N GLY A 532 16.90 12.05 5.96
CA GLY A 532 16.80 12.95 7.11
C GLY A 532 15.91 14.17 6.87
N CYS A 533 14.99 14.11 5.91
CA CYS A 533 14.01 15.16 5.68
C CYS A 533 12.90 15.11 6.73
N LEU A 534 12.51 16.28 7.22
CA LEU A 534 11.42 16.41 8.19
C LEU A 534 10.07 16.10 7.54
N ILE A 535 9.19 15.46 8.29
CA ILE A 535 7.81 15.14 7.90
C ILE A 535 6.82 15.91 8.76
N SER A 536 5.70 16.33 8.16
CA SER A 536 4.52 16.84 8.86
C SER A 536 3.34 15.90 8.61
N ILE A 537 2.66 15.40 9.64
CA ILE A 537 1.44 14.58 9.48
C ILE A 537 0.23 15.43 9.84
N ASN A 538 -0.58 15.78 8.85
CA ASN A 538 -1.72 16.68 9.04
C ASN A 538 -3.01 16.06 8.49
N THR A 539 -4.18 16.53 8.93
CA THR A 539 -5.47 15.93 8.53
C THR A 539 -6.15 16.63 7.37
N ASP A 540 -5.78 17.87 7.05
CA ASP A 540 -6.47 18.68 6.03
C ASP A 540 -7.97 18.77 6.41
N ALA A 541 -8.18 19.10 7.68
CA ALA A 541 -9.50 19.04 8.31
C ALA A 541 -10.38 20.19 7.83
N HIS A 542 -11.55 19.82 7.30
CA HIS A 542 -12.62 20.75 6.89
C HIS A 542 -13.85 20.63 7.80
N ARG A 543 -13.88 19.61 8.66
CA ARG A 543 -14.92 19.27 9.63
C ARG A 543 -14.28 18.64 10.86
N ALA A 544 -15.00 18.59 11.97
CA ALA A 544 -14.45 18.06 13.23
C ALA A 544 -14.05 16.59 13.10
N GLU A 545 -14.85 15.79 12.39
CA GLU A 545 -14.62 14.35 12.20
C GLU A 545 -13.36 14.07 11.38
N HIS A 546 -12.91 15.03 10.56
CA HIS A 546 -11.69 14.85 9.77
C HIS A 546 -10.43 14.83 10.63
N LEU A 547 -10.46 15.41 11.84
CA LEU A 547 -9.33 15.35 12.77
C LEU A 547 -9.02 13.91 13.21
N GLU A 548 -9.98 12.99 13.12
CA GLU A 548 -9.76 11.57 13.41
C GLU A 548 -8.93 10.87 12.31
N PHE A 549 -8.83 11.47 11.12
CA PHE A 549 -8.06 10.90 10.01
C PHE A 549 -6.56 10.79 10.31
N ILE A 550 -6.05 11.48 11.34
CA ILE A 550 -4.65 11.44 11.77
C ILE A 550 -4.10 10.00 11.88
N ARG A 551 -4.96 9.06 12.29
CA ARG A 551 -4.64 7.63 12.38
C ARG A 551 -4.12 7.04 11.06
N TYR A 552 -4.64 7.48 9.92
CA TYR A 552 -4.22 6.99 8.61
C TYR A 552 -2.88 7.59 8.17
N GLY A 553 -2.62 8.85 8.51
CA GLY A 553 -1.32 9.49 8.30
C GLY A 553 -0.22 8.83 9.14
N VAL A 554 -0.51 8.53 10.41
CA VAL A 554 0.39 7.77 11.30
C VAL A 554 0.69 6.38 10.74
N LEU A 555 -0.32 5.64 10.28
CA LEU A 555 -0.09 4.34 9.61
C LEU A 555 0.85 4.50 8.41
N THR A 556 0.63 5.50 7.56
CA THR A 556 1.50 5.80 6.40
C THR A 556 2.93 6.16 6.83
N GLY A 557 3.07 6.97 7.89
CA GLY A 557 4.35 7.33 8.48
C GLY A 557 5.12 6.11 8.98
N ARG A 558 4.44 5.23 9.74
CA ARG A 558 5.01 4.00 10.28
C ARG A 558 5.47 3.04 9.18
N ARG A 559 4.69 2.89 8.10
CA ARG A 559 5.10 2.12 6.90
C ARG A 559 6.38 2.68 6.26
N GLY A 560 6.58 3.99 6.34
CA GLY A 560 7.81 4.68 5.92
C GLY A 560 8.95 4.65 6.95
N ARG A 561 8.79 3.95 8.09
CA ARG A 561 9.70 3.95 9.25
C ARG A 561 9.90 5.32 9.92
N LEU A 562 8.91 6.19 9.88
CA LEU A 562 8.98 7.48 10.54
C LEU A 562 8.96 7.33 12.07
N GLU A 563 10.03 7.78 12.72
CA GLU A 563 10.11 7.95 14.17
C GLU A 563 9.52 9.31 14.60
N ALA A 564 9.11 9.43 15.86
CA ALA A 564 8.52 10.66 16.40
C ALA A 564 9.43 11.88 16.17
N GLU A 565 10.74 11.75 16.40
CA GLU A 565 11.72 12.82 16.24
C GLU A 565 11.75 13.42 14.82
N GLY A 566 11.51 12.61 13.78
CA GLY A 566 11.45 13.07 12.38
C GLY A 566 10.12 13.73 11.98
N CYS A 567 9.12 13.67 12.85
CA CYS A 567 7.79 14.23 12.64
C CYS A 567 7.61 15.52 13.46
N ILE A 568 7.51 16.66 12.78
CA ILE A 568 7.45 17.97 13.46
C ILE A 568 6.21 18.14 14.34
N ASN A 569 5.14 17.39 14.05
CA ASN A 569 3.90 17.42 14.83
C ASN A 569 4.05 16.82 16.23
N THR A 570 5.12 16.06 16.50
CA THR A 570 5.36 15.44 17.81
C THR A 570 6.19 16.30 18.75
N TRP A 571 6.82 17.34 18.21
CA TRP A 571 7.76 18.15 18.95
C TRP A 571 7.09 18.93 20.08
N ALA A 572 7.90 19.24 21.11
CA ALA A 572 7.46 20.17 22.14
C ALA A 572 7.08 21.53 21.52
N PRO A 573 6.02 22.19 22.04
CA PRO A 573 5.53 23.45 21.50
C PRO A 573 6.63 24.48 21.25
N ASP A 574 7.48 24.73 22.24
CA ASP A 574 8.58 25.70 22.12
C ASP A 574 9.55 25.37 20.98
N ARG A 575 9.85 24.08 20.76
CA ARG A 575 10.71 23.62 19.66
C ARG A 575 10.04 23.84 18.32
N LEU A 576 8.77 23.47 18.18
CA LEU A 576 8.03 23.63 16.94
C LEU A 576 7.87 25.10 16.57
N LEU A 577 7.48 25.95 17.52
CA LEU A 577 7.33 27.38 17.32
C LEU A 577 8.66 28.06 16.94
N ALA A 578 9.75 27.70 17.62
CA ALA A 578 11.08 28.21 17.27
C ALA A 578 11.50 27.77 15.86
N TRP A 579 11.20 26.53 15.46
CA TRP A 579 11.47 26.05 14.11
C TRP A 579 10.64 26.79 13.06
N LEU A 580 9.34 27.01 13.28
CA LEU A 580 8.48 27.77 12.37
C LEU A 580 8.90 29.25 12.24
N ALA A 581 9.54 29.80 13.27
CA ALA A 581 10.02 31.18 13.29
C ALA A 581 11.42 31.37 12.66
N ARG A 582 12.14 30.29 12.31
CA ARG A 582 13.57 30.36 11.92
C ARG A 582 13.88 31.25 10.70
N ASN A 583 12.91 31.45 9.83
CA ASN A 583 13.05 32.19 8.57
C ASN A 583 12.28 33.53 8.59
N ARG A 584 11.97 34.05 9.79
CA ARG A 584 11.18 35.27 10.01
C ARG A 584 11.96 36.36 10.72
#